data_AF-A0A350MPV2-F1
#
_entry.id   AF-A0A350MPV2-F1
#
_cell.length_a   1.000
_cell.length_b   1.000
_cell.length_c   1.000
_cell.angle_alpha   90.00
_cell.angle_beta   90.00
_cell.angle_gamma   90.00
#
_symmetry.space_group_name_H-M   'P 1'
#
loop_
_entity.id
_entity.type
_entity.pdbx_description
1 polymer ?
#
loop_
_entity_poly.entity_id
_entity_poly.type
_entity_poly.pdbx_seq_one_letter_code
_entity_poly.pdbx_strand_id
1 'polypeptide(L)'
;MSSYTEALISLSDVTYEIGIDACSDRSELRKEVEDLRKVIEGNGDPTHSVINRLASVEKAVDSVASNVQEIKDKLIGTLEKGGIIPDNEARFKRLEDLHNDIKKVVWYVVLAWLGIIINVIVGLL
;
A
#
# COMPACT_ATOMS: atom_id res chain seq x y z
N MET A 1 6.97 -59.25 -18.94
CA MET A 1 8.15 -58.38 -18.73
C MET A 1 8.01 -57.01 -19.42
N SER A 2 7.37 -56.89 -20.59
CA SER A 2 7.24 -55.59 -21.29
C SER A 2 6.44 -54.52 -20.52
N SER A 3 5.37 -54.90 -19.83
CA SER A 3 4.48 -53.96 -19.11
C SER A 3 5.17 -53.15 -18.00
N TYR A 4 6.16 -53.71 -17.30
CA TYR A 4 6.90 -52.98 -16.27
C TYR A 4 7.87 -51.97 -16.87
N THR A 5 8.51 -52.32 -17.99
CA THR A 5 9.42 -51.42 -18.70
C THR A 5 8.65 -50.27 -19.34
N GLU A 6 7.46 -50.54 -19.88
CA GLU A 6 6.57 -49.53 -20.46
C GLU A 6 6.02 -48.56 -19.39
N ALA A 7 5.66 -49.08 -18.21
CA ALA A 7 5.28 -48.25 -17.07
C ALA A 7 6.44 -47.37 -16.56
N LEU A 8 7.67 -47.90 -16.56
CA LEU A 8 8.87 -47.14 -16.18
C LEU A 8 9.22 -46.04 -17.18
N ILE A 9 9.08 -46.31 -18.48
CA ILE A 9 9.28 -45.32 -19.54
C ILE A 9 8.22 -44.21 -19.43
N SER A 10 6.95 -44.58 -19.28
CA SER A 10 5.87 -43.62 -19.10
C SER A 10 6.04 -42.77 -17.83
N LEU A 11 6.48 -43.36 -16.71
CA LEU A 11 6.78 -42.61 -15.49
C LEU A 11 7.95 -41.63 -15.69
N SER A 12 9.00 -42.08 -16.38
CA SER A 12 10.15 -41.25 -16.77
C SER A 12 9.71 -40.04 -17.58
N ASP A 13 8.88 -40.25 -18.60
CA ASP A 13 8.40 -39.19 -19.50
C ASP A 13 7.55 -38.17 -18.74
N VAL A 14 6.62 -38.65 -17.90
CA VAL A 14 5.81 -37.78 -17.04
C VAL A 14 6.68 -36.96 -16.08
N THR A 15 7.70 -37.58 -15.45
CA THR A 15 8.59 -36.84 -14.55
C THR A 15 9.48 -35.83 -15.27
N TYR A 16 9.85 -36.11 -16.51
CA TYR A 16 10.62 -35.19 -17.35
C TYR A 16 9.78 -33.98 -17.76
N GLU A 17 8.54 -34.19 -18.19
CA GLU A 17 7.58 -33.13 -18.52
C GLU A 17 7.31 -32.23 -17.32
N ILE A 18 7.00 -32.82 -16.15
CA ILE A 18 6.83 -32.07 -14.89
C ILE A 18 8.09 -31.23 -14.57
N GLY A 19 9.27 -31.78 -14.81
CA GLY A 19 10.54 -31.09 -14.60
C GLY A 19 10.73 -29.89 -15.53
N ILE A 20 10.36 -30.02 -16.80
CA ILE A 20 10.41 -28.93 -17.78
C ILE A 20 9.42 -27.83 -17.42
N ASP A 21 8.17 -28.20 -17.15
CA ASP A 21 7.11 -27.23 -16.82
C ASP A 21 7.46 -26.45 -15.56
N ALA A 22 7.90 -27.13 -14.50
CA ALA A 22 8.33 -26.47 -13.27
C ALA A 22 9.52 -25.53 -13.47
N CYS A 23 10.43 -25.83 -14.41
CA CYS A 23 11.52 -24.93 -14.76
C CYS A 23 11.03 -23.73 -15.58
N SER A 24 10.09 -23.94 -16.49
CA SER A 24 9.45 -22.87 -17.28
C SER A 24 8.73 -21.88 -16.37
N ASP A 25 7.87 -22.37 -15.48
CA ASP A 25 7.10 -21.55 -14.53
C ASP A 25 8.03 -20.72 -13.63
N ARG A 26 9.11 -21.34 -13.13
CA ARG A 26 10.12 -20.63 -12.32
C ARG A 26 10.85 -19.56 -13.12
N SER A 27 11.07 -19.78 -14.41
CA SER A 27 11.72 -18.79 -15.28
C SER A 27 10.81 -17.60 -15.56
N GLU A 28 9.50 -17.84 -15.71
CA GLU A 28 8.50 -16.80 -15.91
C GLU A 28 8.32 -15.95 -14.65
N LEU A 29 8.14 -16.59 -13.49
CA LEU A 29 8.06 -15.89 -12.20
C LEU A 29 9.30 -15.04 -11.91
N ARG A 30 10.50 -15.52 -12.27
CA ARG A 30 11.73 -14.72 -12.12
C ARG A 30 11.70 -13.46 -12.98
N LYS A 31 11.22 -13.54 -14.22
CA LYS A 31 11.09 -12.37 -15.09
C LYS A 31 10.09 -11.37 -14.53
N GLU A 32 8.93 -11.84 -14.07
CA GLU A 32 7.93 -10.96 -13.46
C GLU A 32 8.47 -10.25 -12.22
N VAL A 33 9.19 -10.97 -11.36
CA VAL A 33 9.83 -10.39 -10.17
C VAL A 33 10.91 -9.37 -10.55
N GLU A 34 11.72 -9.64 -11.57
CA GLU A 34 12.71 -8.69 -12.07
C GLU A 34 12.06 -7.43 -12.64
N ASP A 35 10.97 -7.56 -13.37
CA ASP A 35 10.25 -6.43 -13.95
C ASP A 35 9.53 -5.59 -12.88
N LEU A 36 8.92 -6.24 -11.89
CA LEU A 36 8.41 -5.56 -10.69
C LEU A 36 9.50 -4.79 -9.95
N ARG A 37 10.67 -5.42 -9.77
CA ARG A 37 11.81 -4.79 -9.12
C ARG A 37 12.28 -3.56 -9.90
N LYS A 38 12.35 -3.63 -11.22
CA LYS A 38 12.69 -2.49 -12.09
C LYS A 38 11.71 -1.33 -11.91
N VAL A 39 10.40 -1.60 -11.80
CA VAL A 39 9.39 -0.55 -11.56
C VAL A 39 9.54 0.06 -10.16
N ILE A 40 9.78 -0.77 -9.15
CA ILE A 40 9.92 -0.33 -7.76
C ILE A 40 11.20 0.49 -7.57
N GLU A 41 12.32 0.05 -8.13
CA GLU A 41 13.66 0.64 -7.95
C GLU A 41 14.06 1.64 -9.05
N GLY A 42 13.32 1.70 -10.16
CA GLY A 42 13.55 2.65 -11.26
C GLY A 42 14.51 2.18 -12.37
N ASN A 43 14.81 0.87 -12.44
CA ASN A 43 15.64 0.27 -13.50
C ASN A 43 16.99 0.99 -13.74
N GLY A 44 17.73 1.29 -12.67
CA GLY A 44 19.01 2.00 -12.75
C GLY A 44 18.90 3.53 -12.73
N ASP A 45 17.69 4.08 -12.86
CA ASP A 45 17.41 5.48 -12.57
C ASP A 45 16.39 5.60 -11.40
N PRO A 46 16.87 5.79 -10.16
CA PRO A 46 16.00 5.87 -9.00
C PRO A 46 15.05 7.07 -9.04
N THR A 47 15.26 8.07 -9.90
CA THR A 47 14.37 9.23 -9.99
C THR A 47 12.99 8.88 -10.55
N HIS A 48 12.91 7.87 -11.41
CA HIS A 48 11.66 7.35 -11.99
C HIS A 48 11.03 6.22 -11.19
N SER A 49 11.65 5.83 -10.07
CA SER A 49 11.16 4.77 -9.19
C SER A 49 9.86 5.15 -8.48
N VAL A 50 9.03 4.15 -8.17
CA VAL A 50 7.83 4.35 -7.35
C VAL A 50 8.20 4.90 -5.97
N ILE A 51 9.32 4.44 -5.40
CA ILE A 51 9.82 4.89 -4.09
C ILE A 51 10.12 6.40 -4.11
N ASN A 52 10.82 6.89 -5.13
CA ASN A 52 11.17 8.31 -5.21
C ASN A 52 9.94 9.20 -5.47
N ARG A 53 8.97 8.71 -6.24
CA ARG A 53 7.67 9.39 -6.39
C ARG A 53 6.93 9.48 -5.06
N LEU A 54 6.93 8.41 -4.27
CA LEU A 54 6.31 8.40 -2.95
C LEU A 54 6.99 9.40 -2.00
N ALA A 55 8.33 9.40 -1.95
CA ALA A 55 9.09 10.37 -1.16
C ALA A 55 8.82 11.83 -1.57
N SER A 56 8.60 12.07 -2.86
CA SER A 56 8.23 13.40 -3.38
C SER A 56 6.82 13.81 -2.94
N VAL A 57 5.88 12.86 -2.89
CA VAL A 57 4.52 13.08 -2.36
C VAL A 57 4.57 13.36 -0.87
N GLU A 58 5.35 12.62 -0.09
CA GLU A 58 5.52 12.87 1.36
C GLU A 58 6.02 14.29 1.62
N LYS A 59 7.06 14.73 0.91
CA LYS A 59 7.56 16.13 1.02
C LYS A 59 6.49 17.17 0.67
N ALA A 60 5.70 16.92 -0.37
CA ALA A 60 4.61 17.82 -0.75
C ALA A 60 3.53 17.87 0.34
N VAL A 61 3.19 16.72 0.94
CA VAL A 61 2.24 16.63 2.06
C VAL A 61 2.76 17.39 3.27
N ASP A 62 4.03 17.24 3.63
CA ASP A 62 4.65 17.99 4.73
C ASP A 62 4.60 19.50 4.50
N SER A 63 4.90 19.94 3.28
CA SER A 63 4.80 21.35 2.90
C SER A 63 3.37 21.88 3.00
N VAL A 64 2.39 21.11 2.52
CA VAL A 64 0.96 21.47 2.65
C VAL A 64 0.56 21.54 4.11
N ALA A 65 0.97 20.58 4.93
CA ALA A 65 0.67 20.58 6.36
C ALA A 65 1.24 21.82 7.06
N SER A 66 2.49 22.20 6.76
CA SER A 66 3.11 23.43 7.28
C SER A 66 2.33 24.68 6.85
N ASN A 67 1.93 24.77 5.57
CA ASN A 67 1.17 25.92 5.07
C ASN A 67 -0.22 26.01 5.73
N VAL A 68 -0.88 24.87 5.95
CA VAL A 68 -2.16 24.82 6.66
C VAL A 68 -2.00 25.24 8.12
N GLN A 69 -0.92 24.83 8.77
CA GLN A 69 -0.60 25.27 10.13
C GLN A 69 -0.34 26.79 10.18
N GLU A 70 0.39 27.34 9.21
CA GLU A 70 0.61 28.79 9.13
C GLU A 70 -0.69 29.56 8.88
N ILE A 71 -1.60 29.02 8.05
CA ILE A 71 -2.94 29.60 7.86
C ILE A 71 -3.74 29.55 9.15
N LYS A 72 -3.71 28.42 9.87
CA LYS A 72 -4.35 28.25 11.19
C LYS A 72 -3.79 29.28 12.17
N ASP A 73 -2.47 29.42 12.25
CA ASP A 73 -1.79 30.35 13.15
C ASP A 73 -2.02 31.81 12.77
N LYS A 74 -2.19 32.15 11.49
CA LYS A 74 -2.58 33.52 11.07
C LYS A 74 -4.05 33.82 11.38
N LEU A 75 -4.94 32.85 11.19
CA LEU A 75 -6.36 32.98 11.53
C LEU A 75 -6.58 33.09 13.04
N ILE A 76 -5.77 32.41 13.84
CA ILE A 76 -5.83 32.47 15.31
C ILE A 76 -5.01 33.66 15.83
N GLY A 77 -3.79 33.89 15.31
CA GLY A 77 -2.82 34.88 15.76
C GLY A 77 -3.13 36.34 15.40
N THR A 78 -4.23 36.61 14.70
CA THR A 78 -4.82 37.96 14.68
C THR A 78 -5.65 38.26 15.94
N LEU A 79 -5.83 37.32 16.88
CA LEU A 79 -6.52 37.57 18.16
C LEU A 79 -5.76 38.48 19.13
N GLU A 80 -4.43 38.43 19.18
CA GLU A 80 -3.67 39.23 20.18
C GLU A 80 -3.66 40.74 19.88
N LYS A 81 -4.03 41.14 18.65
CA LYS A 81 -4.16 42.54 18.24
C LYS A 81 -5.57 42.86 17.74
N GLY A 82 -6.58 42.57 18.56
CA GLY A 82 -7.87 43.27 18.54
C GLY A 82 -8.79 43.02 17.34
N GLY A 83 -9.77 42.11 17.53
CA GLY A 83 -11.00 41.94 16.72
C GLY A 83 -10.75 41.21 15.40
N ILE A 84 -11.45 40.12 15.06
CA ILE A 84 -12.90 40.00 14.86
C ILE A 84 -13.26 38.52 15.10
N ILE A 85 -14.18 38.24 16.03
CA ILE A 85 -14.85 36.94 16.33
C ILE A 85 -14.12 36.00 17.33
N PRO A 86 -14.47 36.04 18.64
CA PRO A 86 -14.05 35.05 19.65
C PRO A 86 -14.62 33.62 19.43
N ASP A 87 -15.43 33.39 18.41
CA ASP A 87 -16.08 32.11 18.12
C ASP A 87 -15.24 31.17 17.23
N ASN A 88 -14.21 31.69 16.54
CA ASN A 88 -13.44 30.89 15.57
C ASN A 88 -12.44 29.93 16.22
N GLU A 89 -11.87 30.24 17.37
CA GLU A 89 -10.99 29.31 18.12
C GLU A 89 -11.76 28.06 18.56
N ALA A 90 -12.99 28.25 19.05
CA ALA A 90 -13.89 27.15 19.39
C ALA A 90 -14.32 26.34 18.16
N ARG A 91 -14.54 26.99 17.01
CA ARG A 91 -14.87 26.31 15.75
C ARG A 91 -13.69 25.54 15.16
N PHE A 92 -12.47 26.08 15.24
CA PHE A 92 -11.25 25.38 14.82
C PHE A 92 -10.94 24.18 15.70
N LYS A 93 -11.08 24.34 17.02
CA LYS A 93 -10.92 23.23 17.95
C LYS A 93 -11.96 22.12 17.70
N ARG A 94 -13.22 22.48 17.43
CA ARG A 94 -14.26 21.52 17.03
C ARG A 94 -13.96 20.82 15.70
N LEU A 95 -13.36 21.50 14.73
CA LEU A 95 -12.92 20.89 13.47
C LEU A 95 -11.76 19.91 13.67
N GLU A 96 -10.83 20.24 14.57
CA GLU A 96 -9.71 19.36 14.95
C GLU A 96 -10.18 18.13 15.72
N ASP A 97 -11.15 18.30 16.62
CA ASP A 97 -11.83 17.20 17.32
C ASP A 97 -12.60 16.30 16.33
N LEU A 98 -13.33 16.90 15.38
CA LEU A 98 -14.02 16.15 14.31
C LEU A 98 -13.04 15.38 13.42
N HIS A 99 -11.87 15.95 13.09
CA HIS A 99 -10.85 15.26 12.31
C HIS A 99 -10.31 14.03 13.05
N ASN A 100 -10.03 14.17 14.35
CA ASN A 100 -9.57 13.06 15.18
C ASN A 100 -10.63 11.96 15.33
N ASP A 101 -11.91 12.34 15.42
CA ASP A 101 -13.00 11.37 15.47
C ASP A 101 -13.23 10.68 14.12
N ILE A 102 -13.10 11.39 12.99
CA ILE A 102 -13.12 10.79 11.65
C ILE A 102 -11.99 9.77 11.51
N LYS A 103 -10.78 10.07 11.98
CA LYS A 103 -9.65 9.15 11.93
C LYS A 103 -9.93 7.83 12.68
N LYS A 104 -10.62 7.90 13.83
CA LYS A 104 -11.05 6.70 14.57
C LYS A 104 -12.08 5.90 13.78
N VAL A 105 -13.07 6.56 13.19
CA VAL A 105 -14.11 5.91 12.37
C VAL A 105 -13.49 5.20 11.16
N VAL A 106 -12.55 5.85 10.48
CA VAL A 106 -11.79 5.23 9.37
C VAL A 106 -11.06 3.97 9.85
N TRP A 107 -10.42 4.01 11.01
CA TRP A 107 -9.76 2.84 11.59
C TRP A 107 -10.74 1.69 11.89
N TYR A 108 -11.95 2.00 12.38
CA TYR A 108 -12.99 0.97 12.58
C TYR A 108 -13.45 0.34 11.26
N VAL A 109 -13.58 1.13 10.20
CA VAL A 109 -13.94 0.62 8.87
C VAL A 109 -12.84 -0.30 8.32
N VAL A 110 -11.57 0.08 8.46
CA VAL A 110 -10.43 -0.74 8.05
C VAL A 110 -10.40 -2.06 8.83
N LEU A 111 -10.62 -2.03 10.15
CA LEU A 111 -10.69 -3.24 10.98
C LEU A 111 -11.89 -4.14 10.61
N ALA A 112 -13.04 -3.55 10.30
CA ALA A 112 -14.20 -4.31 9.86
C ALA A 112 -13.94 -5.01 8.52
N TRP A 113 -13.30 -4.33 7.57
CA TRP A 113 -12.87 -4.92 6.30
C TRP A 113 -11.88 -6.07 6.50
N LEU A 114 -10.88 -5.91 7.37
CA LEU A 114 -9.96 -6.99 7.72
C LEU A 114 -10.68 -8.19 8.35
N GLY A 115 -11.66 -7.93 9.21
CA GLY A 115 -12.49 -8.98 9.81
C GLY A 115 -13.27 -9.79 8.76
N ILE A 116 -13.83 -9.12 7.74
CA ILE A 116 -14.50 -9.81 6.63
C ILE A 116 -13.52 -10.69 5.85
N ILE A 117 -12.33 -10.19 5.54
CA ILE A 117 -11.29 -10.95 4.81
C ILE A 117 -10.89 -12.20 5.61
N ILE A 118 -10.65 -12.06 6.92
CA ILE A 118 -10.31 -13.20 7.78
C ILE A 118 -11.45 -14.23 7.81
N ASN A 119 -12.70 -13.76 7.92
CA ASN A 119 -13.86 -14.65 7.98
C ASN A 119 -14.09 -15.40 6.66
N VAL A 120 -13.83 -14.75 5.52
CA VAL A 120 -13.84 -15.39 4.20
C VAL A 120 -12.75 -16.47 4.12
N ILE A 121 -11.53 -16.21 4.60
CA ILE A 121 -10.43 -17.18 4.57
C ILE A 121 -10.72 -18.38 5.46
N VAL A 122 -11.22 -18.16 6.69
CA VAL A 122 -11.57 -19.25 7.61
C VAL A 122 -12.79 -20.04 7.12
N GLY A 123 -13.77 -19.39 6.49
CA GLY A 123 -14.92 -20.08 5.90
C GLY A 123 -14.61 -20.86 4.62
N LEU A 124 -13.46 -20.61 3.99
CA LEU A 124 -12.99 -21.33 2.80
C LEU A 124 -12.12 -22.56 3.14
N LEU A 125 -11.69 -22.69 4.40
CA LEU A 125 -10.77 -23.70 4.93
C LEU A 125 -11.53 -24.77 5.72
#